data_AF-A0A2T5UYR8-F1
#
_entry.id   AF-A0A2T5UYR8-F1
#
_cell.length_a   1.000
_cell.length_b   1.000
_cell.length_c   1.000
_cell.angle_alpha   90.00
_cell.angle_beta   90.00
_cell.angle_gamma   90.00
#
_symmetry.space_group_name_H-M   'P 1'
#
loop_
_entity.id
_entity.type
_entity.pdbx_description
1 polymer ?
#
loop_
_entity_poly.entity_id
_entity_poly.type
_entity_poly.pdbx_seq_one_letter_code
_entity_poly.pdbx_strand_id
1 'polypeptide(L)'
;MSNTISAHDDEAGPAFGMTDLEERLAGPDGLDVREQTAAMLADKASRLRALIDAGMTPADYHKASAAHVALAAAYDIVSRFPAGLRADRK
;
A
#
# COMPACT_ATOMS: atom_id res chain seq x y z
N MET A 1 -11.64 -45.80 -32.43
CA MET A 1 -11.33 -44.39 -32.72
C MET A 1 -10.88 -43.76 -31.41
N SER A 2 -9.57 -43.56 -31.27
CA SER A 2 -8.96 -42.99 -30.06
C SER A 2 -9.22 -41.48 -30.03
N ASN A 3 -9.95 -41.00 -29.03
CA ASN A 3 -10.13 -39.56 -28.82
C ASN A 3 -9.12 -39.10 -27.77
N THR A 4 -8.00 -38.57 -28.25
CA THR A 4 -6.98 -37.90 -27.42
C THR A 4 -7.47 -36.49 -27.14
N ILE A 5 -8.06 -36.26 -25.96
CA ILE A 5 -8.31 -34.90 -25.48
C ILE A 5 -6.98 -34.41 -24.90
N SER A 6 -6.25 -33.64 -25.70
CA SER A 6 -5.11 -32.85 -25.24
C SER A 6 -5.60 -31.90 -24.15
N ALA A 7 -5.07 -32.10 -22.94
CA ALA A 7 -5.06 -31.06 -21.93
C ALA A 7 -4.17 -29.92 -22.46
N HIS A 8 -4.79 -28.84 -22.89
CA HIS A 8 -4.11 -27.57 -23.13
C HIS A 8 -4.64 -26.54 -22.15
N ASP A 9 -3.66 -25.93 -21.51
CA ASP A 9 -3.70 -24.67 -20.80
C ASP A 9 -4.54 -24.66 -19.51
N ASP A 10 -3.87 -25.07 -18.43
CA ASP A 10 -4.04 -24.43 -17.12
C ASP A 10 -3.95 -22.91 -17.34
N GLU A 11 -5.09 -22.27 -17.55
CA GLU A 11 -5.25 -20.85 -17.29
C GLU A 11 -4.97 -20.64 -15.81
N ALA A 12 -3.71 -20.37 -15.49
CA ALA A 12 -3.33 -19.67 -14.30
C ALA A 12 -4.01 -18.31 -14.36
N GLY A 13 -5.24 -18.23 -13.84
CA GLY A 13 -5.92 -16.98 -13.54
C GLY A 13 -4.97 -16.07 -12.75
N PRO A 14 -5.19 -14.74 -12.76
CA PRO A 14 -4.28 -13.80 -12.10
C PRO A 14 -4.04 -14.31 -10.69
N ALA A 15 -2.78 -14.67 -10.40
CA ALA A 15 -2.41 -15.03 -9.06
C ALA A 15 -2.83 -13.84 -8.19
N PHE A 16 -3.82 -14.02 -7.32
CA PHE A 16 -4.13 -13.10 -6.23
C PHE A 16 -2.98 -13.17 -5.21
N GLY A 17 -1.77 -12.89 -5.69
CA GLY A 17 -0.54 -12.83 -4.93
C GLY A 17 -0.47 -11.51 -4.18
N MET A 18 0.46 -11.46 -3.24
CA MET A 18 0.81 -10.21 -2.59
C MET A 18 1.25 -9.20 -3.65
N THR A 19 0.84 -7.94 -3.46
CA THR A 19 1.40 -6.82 -4.20
C THR A 19 2.87 -6.63 -3.85
N ASP A 20 3.65 -5.99 -4.72
CA ASP A 20 5.06 -5.68 -4.47
C ASP A 20 5.29 -4.99 -3.11
N LEU A 21 4.36 -4.12 -2.69
CA LEU A 21 4.44 -3.45 -1.40
C LEU A 21 4.26 -4.43 -0.24
N GLU A 22 3.27 -5.30 -0.33
CA GLU A 22 3.01 -6.33 0.68
C GLU A 22 4.16 -7.34 0.77
N GLU A 23 4.76 -7.70 -0.37
CA GLU A 23 5.95 -8.55 -0.40
C GLU A 23 7.14 -7.90 0.31
N ARG A 24 7.39 -6.62 0.03
CA ARG A 24 8.46 -5.85 0.69
C ARG A 24 8.23 -5.69 2.18
N LEU A 25 7.00 -5.40 2.60
CA LEU A 25 6.63 -5.30 4.01
C LEU A 25 6.77 -6.66 4.72
N ALA A 26 6.47 -7.77 4.05
CA ALA A 26 6.63 -9.11 4.62
C ALA A 26 8.11 -9.57 4.65
N GLY A 27 8.99 -8.95 3.88
CA GLY A 27 10.41 -9.29 3.73
C GLY A 27 11.29 -8.93 4.94
N PRO A 28 12.60 -9.22 4.87
CA PRO A 28 13.56 -9.00 5.96
C PRO A 28 13.67 -7.53 6.38
N ASP A 29 13.59 -6.62 5.42
CA ASP A 29 13.64 -5.17 5.66
C ASP A 29 12.24 -4.58 5.94
N GLY A 30 11.25 -5.43 6.20
CA GLY A 30 9.85 -5.04 6.28
C GLY A 30 9.55 -3.97 7.33
N LEU A 31 10.23 -4.05 8.49
CA LEU A 31 10.09 -3.06 9.56
C LEU A 31 10.57 -1.68 9.10
N ASP A 32 11.75 -1.62 8.47
CA ASP A 32 12.31 -0.37 7.95
C ASP A 32 11.44 0.22 6.84
N VAL A 33 10.95 -0.63 5.92
CA VAL A 33 10.04 -0.21 4.85
C VAL A 33 8.75 0.36 5.44
N ARG A 34 8.19 -0.28 6.46
CA ARG A 34 6.98 0.21 7.15
C ARG A 34 7.23 1.56 7.79
N GLU A 35 8.30 1.69 8.57
CA GLU A 35 8.63 2.92 9.29
C GLU A 35 8.91 4.09 8.33
N GLN A 36 9.69 3.86 7.28
CA GLN A 36 9.98 4.86 6.27
C GLN A 36 8.70 5.30 5.54
N THR A 37 7.86 4.34 5.12
CA THR A 37 6.62 4.64 4.41
C THR A 37 5.62 5.38 5.30
N ALA A 38 5.47 4.95 6.56
CA ALA A 38 4.62 5.61 7.54
C ALA A 38 5.09 7.05 7.81
N ALA A 39 6.40 7.26 8.02
CA ALA A 39 6.97 8.60 8.21
C ALA A 39 6.72 9.51 7.00
N MET A 40 6.90 9.00 5.77
CA MET A 40 6.62 9.76 4.55
C MET A 40 5.15 10.15 4.42
N LEU A 41 4.22 9.25 4.76
CA LEU A 41 2.78 9.52 4.71
C LEU A 41 2.38 10.55 5.76
N ALA A 42 2.92 10.45 6.99
CA ALA A 42 2.67 11.39 8.07
C ALA A 42 3.19 12.79 7.76
N ASP A 43 4.40 12.92 7.20
CA ASP A 43 4.97 14.21 6.76
C ASP A 43 4.10 14.86 5.67
N LYS A 44 3.68 14.09 4.65
CA LYS A 44 2.81 14.61 3.59
C LYS A 44 1.44 15.05 4.13
N ALA A 45 0.83 14.26 5.02
CA ALA A 45 -0.44 14.62 5.65
C ALA A 45 -0.31 15.91 6.47
N SER A 46 0.77 16.04 7.26
CA SER A 46 1.03 17.22 8.09
C SER A 46 1.23 18.48 7.25
N ARG A 47 2.00 18.40 6.15
CA ARG A 47 2.18 19.52 5.22
C ARG A 47 0.87 19.95 4.57
N LEU A 48 0.08 18.98 4.12
CA LEU A 48 -1.21 19.27 3.50
C LEU A 48 -2.18 19.88 4.50
N ARG A 49 -2.16 19.42 5.75
CA ARG A 49 -2.95 20.01 6.83
C ARG A 49 -2.58 21.46 7.10
N ALA A 50 -1.28 21.76 7.17
CA ALA A 50 -0.80 23.13 7.33
C ALA A 50 -1.26 24.06 6.19
N LEU A 51 -1.29 23.56 4.95
CA LEU A 51 -1.81 24.31 3.81
C LEU A 51 -3.32 24.57 3.92
N ILE A 52 -4.09 23.58 4.38
CA ILE A 52 -5.52 23.73 4.63
C ILE A 52 -5.76 24.80 5.71
N ASP A 53 -5.03 24.73 6.81
CA ASP A 53 -5.17 25.65 7.95
C ASP A 53 -4.70 27.08 7.60
N ALA A 54 -3.77 27.23 6.65
CA ALA A 54 -3.32 28.53 6.13
C ALA A 54 -4.37 29.25 5.24
N GLY A 55 -5.47 28.57 4.90
CA GLY A 55 -6.52 29.10 4.05
C GLY A 55 -6.27 28.79 2.58
N MET A 56 -7.24 28.09 1.97
CA MET A 56 -7.22 27.72 0.56
C MET A 56 -8.50 28.18 -0.12
N THR A 57 -8.50 28.24 -1.46
CA THR A 57 -9.75 28.45 -2.20
C THR A 57 -10.71 27.28 -1.95
N PRO A 58 -12.04 27.45 -2.06
CA PRO A 58 -12.99 26.34 -1.86
C PRO A 58 -12.72 25.13 -2.76
N ALA A 59 -12.33 25.37 -4.03
CA ALA A 59 -12.01 24.31 -4.98
C ALA A 59 -10.76 23.52 -4.58
N ASP A 60 -9.74 24.19 -4.05
CA ASP A 60 -8.50 23.56 -3.58
C ASP A 60 -8.70 22.88 -2.22
N TYR A 61 -9.53 23.46 -1.35
CA TYR A 61 -9.89 22.88 -0.05
C TYR A 61 -10.50 21.48 -0.21
N HIS A 62 -11.47 21.31 -1.12
CA HIS A 62 -12.09 19.99 -1.32
C HIS A 62 -11.08 18.94 -1.76
N LYS A 63 -10.17 19.30 -2.69
CA LYS A 63 -9.11 18.40 -3.16
C LYS A 63 -8.10 18.08 -2.05
N ALA A 64 -7.66 19.10 -1.32
CA ALA A 64 -6.72 18.96 -0.21
C ALA A 64 -7.31 18.12 0.93
N SER A 65 -8.59 18.35 1.27
CA SER A 65 -9.30 17.56 2.29
C SER A 65 -9.40 16.09 1.89
N ALA A 66 -9.76 15.80 0.62
CA ALA A 66 -9.84 14.42 0.14
C ALA A 66 -8.46 13.73 0.17
N ALA A 67 -7.41 14.42 -0.29
CA ALA A 67 -6.06 13.89 -0.26
C ALA A 67 -5.54 13.71 1.18
N HIS A 68 -5.86 14.60 2.11
CA HIS A 68 -5.51 14.46 3.53
C HIS A 68 -6.15 13.21 4.14
N VAL A 69 -7.43 12.97 3.88
CA VAL A 69 -8.14 11.77 4.35
C VAL A 69 -7.52 10.51 3.75
N ALA A 70 -7.20 10.51 2.45
CA ALA A 70 -6.56 9.38 1.80
C ALA A 70 -5.17 9.07 2.38
N LEU A 71 -4.34 10.09 2.63
CA LEU A 71 -3.03 9.94 3.26
C LEU A 71 -3.12 9.38 4.67
N ALA A 72 -4.09 9.86 5.47
CA ALA A 72 -4.32 9.35 6.82
C ALA A 72 -4.76 7.88 6.80
N ALA A 73 -5.65 7.50 5.87
CA ALA A 73 -6.08 6.12 5.71
C ALA A 73 -4.91 5.21 5.27
N ALA A 74 -4.10 5.66 4.32
CA ALA A 74 -2.92 4.92 3.88
C ALA A 74 -1.90 4.73 5.02
N TYR A 75 -1.67 5.78 5.83
CA TYR A 75 -0.80 5.70 7.01
C TYR A 75 -1.30 4.64 7.99
N ASP A 76 -2.60 4.61 8.27
CA ASP A 76 -3.19 3.67 9.21
C ASP A 76 -3.06 2.22 8.71
N ILE A 77 -3.31 1.98 7.42
CA ILE A 77 -3.15 0.66 6.78
C ILE A 77 -1.69 0.20 6.90
N VAL A 78 -0.72 1.03 6.48
CA VAL A 78 0.71 0.67 6.51
C VAL A 78 1.20 0.44 7.93
N SER A 79 0.81 1.30 8.87
CA SER A 79 1.25 1.21 10.28
C SER A 79 0.78 -0.07 10.97
N ARG A 80 -0.37 -0.62 10.54
CA ARG A 80 -0.94 -1.85 11.07
C ARG A 80 -0.55 -3.09 10.27
N PHE A 81 0.09 -2.93 9.11
CA PHE A 81 0.49 -4.06 8.30
C PHE A 81 1.57 -4.88 9.01
N PRO A 82 1.42 -6.23 9.06
CA PRO A 82 2.41 -7.07 9.69
C PRO A 82 3.72 -7.07 8.90
N ALA A 83 4.79 -6.59 9.52
CA ALA A 83 6.08 -6.37 8.88
C ALA A 83 7.17 -7.29 9.46
N GLY A 84 8.10 -7.73 8.61
CA GLY A 84 9.23 -8.58 9.03
C GLY A 84 8.90 -10.06 9.26
N LEU A 85 7.65 -10.49 9.03
CA LEU A 85 7.19 -11.85 9.36
C LEU A 85 7.94 -12.98 8.63
N ARG A 86 8.57 -12.72 7.47
CA ARG A 86 9.34 -13.75 6.74
C ARG A 86 10.82 -13.76 7.09
N ALA A 87 11.30 -12.80 7.90
CA ALA A 87 12.70 -12.72 8.32
C ALA A 87 13.09 -13.85 9.30
N ASP A 88 12.12 -14.34 10.08
CA ASP A 88 12.35 -15.28 11.19
C ASP A 88 12.42 -16.76 10.77
N ARG A 89 12.24 -17.10 9.49
CA ARG A 89 12.44 -18.48 9.00
C ARG A 89 13.90 -18.70 8.62
N LYS A 90 14.74 -19.04 9.60
CA LYS A 90 16.06 -19.65 9.40
C LYS A 90 16.15 -20.98 10.13
#